data_AF-A0A9E6JRB5-F1
#
_entry.id   AF-A0A9E6JRB5-F1
#
_cell.length_a   1.000
_cell.length_b   1.000
_cell.length_c   1.000
_cell.angle_alpha   90.00
_cell.angle_beta   90.00
_cell.angle_gamma   90.00
#
_symmetry.space_group_name_H-M   'P 1'
#
loop_
_entity.id
_entity.type
_entity.pdbx_description
1 polymer ?
#
loop_
_entity_poly.entity_id
_entity_poly.type
_entity_poly.pdbx_seq_one_letter_code
_entity_poly.pdbx_strand_id
1 'polypeptide(L)' 'ILRSAGAELARLAGALLHRYGPRPVALSGRAATLHPLIPDTMREALPPGTHFAVRSSRGEHAAARLALAAAGVPPEEPTS' A
#
# COMPACT_ATOMS: atom_id res chain seq x y z
N ILE A 1 4.34 -14.60 -15.89
CA ILE A 1 4.95 -13.41 -15.22
C ILE A 1 3.98 -12.76 -14.24
N LEU A 2 2.84 -12.19 -14.68
CA LEU A 2 1.93 -11.42 -13.80
C LEU A 2 1.40 -12.19 -12.58
N ARG A 3 0.94 -13.44 -12.76
CA ARG A 3 0.50 -14.30 -11.63
C ARG A 3 1.63 -14.57 -10.63
N SER A 4 2.84 -14.83 -11.13
CA SER A 4 4.02 -15.03 -10.29
C SER A 4 4.36 -13.76 -9.50
N ALA A 5 4.22 -12.58 -10.10
CA ALA A 5 4.38 -11.32 -9.38
C ALA A 5 3.33 -11.14 -8.28
N GLY A 6 2.05 -11.47 -8.54
CA GLY A 6 1.01 -11.46 -7.51
C GLY A 6 1.31 -12.41 -6.34
N ALA A 7 1.74 -13.64 -6.64
CA ALA A 7 2.11 -14.64 -5.63
C ALA A 7 3.34 -14.22 -4.81
N GLU A 8 4.33 -13.59 -5.45
CA GLU A 8 5.50 -13.03 -4.80
C GLU A 8 5.12 -11.95 -3.78
N LEU A 9 4.26 -11.01 -4.18
CA LEU A 9 3.76 -9.96 -3.30
C LEU A 9 2.96 -10.53 -2.11
N ALA A 10 2.15 -11.58 -2.34
CA ALA A 10 1.46 -12.28 -1.27
C ALA A 10 2.43 -12.96 -0.29
N ARG A 11 3.52 -13.56 -0.79
CA ARG A 11 4.55 -14.14 0.09
C ARG A 11 5.21 -13.09 0.98
N LEU A 12 5.56 -11.93 0.42
CA LEU A 12 6.12 -10.82 1.19
C LEU A 12 5.13 -10.31 2.25
N ALA A 13 3.86 -10.14 1.89
CA ALA A 13 2.82 -9.76 2.84
C ALA A 13 2.65 -10.82 3.95
N GLY A 14 2.69 -12.10 3.61
CA GLY A 14 2.64 -13.20 4.57
C GLY A 14 3.78 -13.17 5.59
N ALA A 15 5.01 -12.87 5.14
CA ALA A 15 6.15 -12.70 6.04
C ALA A 15 5.96 -11.55 7.04
N LEU A 16 5.35 -10.43 6.59
CA LEU A 16 5.03 -9.30 7.45
C LEU A 16 3.91 -9.63 8.45
N LEU A 17 2.85 -10.30 8.00
CA LEU A 17 1.76 -10.75 8.86
C LEU A 17 2.25 -11.73 9.93
N HIS A 18 3.13 -12.66 9.56
CA HIS A 18 3.74 -13.58 10.52
C HIS A 18 4.57 -12.84 11.58
N ARG A 19 5.34 -11.83 11.16
CA ARG A 19 6.21 -11.07 12.07
C ARG A 19 5.46 -10.11 12.99
N TYR A 20 4.39 -9.47 12.51
CA TYR A 20 3.74 -8.35 13.19
C TYR A 20 2.29 -8.61 13.60
N GLY A 21 1.82 -9.84 13.41
CA GLY A 21 0.45 -10.26 13.67
C GLY A 21 -0.56 -9.85 12.59
N PRO A 22 -1.84 -10.22 12.75
CA PRO A 22 -2.90 -9.91 11.79
C PRO A 22 -3.08 -8.40 11.63
N ARG A 23 -2.93 -7.90 10.39
CA ARG A 23 -3.13 -6.49 10.03
C ARG A 23 -3.73 -6.38 8.62
N PRO A 24 -4.46 -5.31 8.31
CA PRO A 24 -4.88 -5.04 6.95
C PRO A 24 -3.67 -4.92 6.00
N VAL A 25 -3.77 -5.52 4.82
CA VAL A 25 -2.76 -5.48 3.77
C VAL A 25 -3.22 -4.53 2.67
N ALA A 26 -2.43 -3.50 2.38
CA ALA A 26 -2.66 -2.59 1.28
C ALA A 26 -1.65 -2.84 0.15
N LEU A 27 -2.13 -3.14 -1.06
CA LEU A 27 -1.31 -3.11 -2.27
C LEU A 27 -1.41 -1.72 -2.90
N SER A 28 -0.26 -1.06 -3.08
CA SER A 28 -0.19 0.29 -3.65
C SER A 28 1.01 0.45 -4.59
N GLY A 29 1.11 1.64 -5.21
CA GLY A 29 2.15 1.94 -6.19
C GLY A 29 1.81 1.44 -7.59
N ARG A 30 2.70 1.72 -8.56
CA ARG A 30 2.43 1.46 -9.98
C ARG A 30 2.27 -0.02 -10.33
N ALA A 31 2.92 -0.92 -9.60
CA ALA A 31 2.78 -2.37 -9.84
C ALA A 31 1.33 -2.84 -9.69
N ALA A 32 0.58 -2.25 -8.74
CA ALA A 32 -0.82 -2.55 -8.51
C ALA A 32 -1.73 -2.15 -9.70
N THR A 33 -1.28 -1.20 -10.52
CA THR A 33 -2.05 -0.63 -11.63
C THR A 33 -1.64 -1.18 -13.00
N LEU A 34 -0.59 -2.02 -13.07
CA LEU A 34 -0.10 -2.56 -14.34
C LEU A 34 -1.08 -3.54 -14.99
N HIS A 35 -1.68 -4.42 -14.20
CA HIS A 35 -2.62 -5.43 -14.70
C HIS A 35 -3.49 -6.01 -13.56
N PRO A 36 -4.80 -6.25 -13.77
CA PRO A 36 -5.70 -6.77 -12.72
C PRO A 36 -5.30 -8.15 -12.15
N LEU A 37 -4.67 -9.00 -12.96
CA LEU A 37 -4.14 -10.30 -12.48
C LEU A 37 -3.16 -10.19 -11.29
N ILE A 38 -2.48 -9.06 -11.09
CA ILE A 38 -1.56 -8.89 -9.97
C ILE A 38 -2.32 -8.83 -8.64
N PRO A 39 -3.24 -7.86 -8.41
CA PRO A 39 -4.04 -7.84 -7.17
C PRO A 39 -4.92 -9.07 -7.00
N ASP A 40 -5.41 -9.67 -8.08
CA ASP A 40 -6.26 -10.86 -7.99
C ASP A 40 -5.49 -12.08 -7.51
N THR A 41 -4.36 -12.39 -8.13
CA THR A 41 -3.51 -13.50 -7.68
C THR A 41 -2.91 -13.23 -6.30
N MET A 42 -2.61 -11.97 -5.95
CA MET A 42 -2.19 -11.63 -4.59
C MET A 42 -3.30 -11.94 -3.57
N ARG A 43 -4.54 -11.52 -3.85
CA ARG A 43 -5.69 -11.79 -2.97
C ARG A 43 -5.94 -13.28 -2.78
N GLU A 44 -5.86 -14.06 -3.85
CA GLU A 44 -6.03 -15.52 -3.83
C GLU A 44 -4.96 -16.22 -2.98
N ALA A 45 -3.73 -15.71 -2.99
CA ALA A 45 -2.60 -16.32 -2.28
C ALA A 45 -2.42 -15.85 -0.83
N LEU A 46 -3.19 -14.85 -0.38
CA LEU A 46 -3.15 -14.39 1.01
C LEU A 46 -3.88 -15.35 1.95
N PRO A 47 -3.49 -15.42 3.24
CA PRO A 47 -4.21 -16.21 4.23
C PRO A 47 -5.71 -15.83 4.27
N PRO A 48 -6.62 -16.80 4.44
CA PRO A 48 -8.05 -16.53 4.56
C PRO A 48 -8.35 -15.51 5.65
N GLY A 49 -9.30 -14.61 5.40
CA GLY A 49 -9.68 -13.55 6.34
C GLY A 49 -8.72 -12.35 6.36
N THR A 50 -7.65 -12.34 5.56
CA THR A 50 -6.80 -11.15 5.41
C THR A 50 -7.61 -10.02 4.77
N HIS A 51 -7.78 -8.91 5.50
CA HIS A 51 -8.32 -7.68 4.93
C HIS A 51 -7.34 -7.13 3.89
N PHE A 52 -7.67 -7.30 2.61
CA PHE A 52 -6.83 -6.88 1.49
C PHE A 52 -7.48 -5.76 0.69
N ALA A 53 -6.70 -4.72 0.38
CA ALA A 53 -7.19 -3.58 -0.38
C ALA A 53 -6.16 -3.05 -1.37
N VAL A 54 -6.61 -2.72 -2.58
CA VAL A 54 -5.80 -1.95 -3.53
C VAL A 54 -6.00 -0.46 -3.24
N ARG A 55 -4.92 0.30 -3.15
CA ARG A 55 -4.93 1.73 -2.85
C ARG A 55 -4.05 2.48 -3.83
N SER A 56 -4.56 3.60 -4.33
CA SER A 56 -3.73 4.55 -5.06
C SER A 56 -2.78 5.24 -4.07
N SER A 57 -1.50 5.25 -4.40
CA SER A 57 -0.50 6.05 -3.69
C SER A 57 -0.51 7.46 -4.30
N ARG A 58 -0.72 8.48 -3.47
CA ARG A 58 -0.40 9.88 -3.82
C ARG A 58 0.95 10.23 -3.20
N GLY A 59 2.01 9.57 -3.67
CA GLY A 59 3.38 9.71 -3.15
C GLY A 59 3.82 11.17 -3.10
N GLU A 60 3.53 11.92 -4.17
CA GLU A 60 3.82 13.36 -4.28
C GLU A 60 3.19 14.16 -3.12
N HIS A 61 1.91 13.89 -2.80
CA HIS A 61 1.21 14.59 -1.71
C HIS A 61 1.77 14.21 -0.34
N ALA A 62 2.18 12.95 -0.15
CA ALA A 62 2.82 12.53 1.08
C ALA A 62 4.19 13.22 1.24
N ALA A 63 4.99 13.26 0.17
CA ALA A 63 6.28 13.95 0.16
C ALA A 63 6.15 15.45 0.44
N ALA A 64 5.19 16.13 -0.21
CA ALA A 64 4.92 17.55 0.03
C ALA A 64 4.52 17.81 1.50
N ARG A 65 3.64 16.98 2.08
CA ARG A 65 3.28 17.09 3.50
C ARG A 65 4.48 16.88 4.43
N LEU A 66 5.32 15.90 4.15
CA LEU A 66 6.52 15.64 4.95
C LEU A 66 7.51 16.81 4.86
N ALA A 67 7.68 17.40 3.67
CA ALA A 67 8.53 18.58 3.48
C ALA A 67 8.00 19.80 4.24
N LEU A 68 6.68 20.07 4.19
CA LEU A 68 6.05 21.15 4.97
C LEU A 68 6.24 20.95 6.48
N ALA A 69 6.04 19.73 6.98
CA ALA A 69 6.26 19.41 8.38
C ALA A 69 7.73 19.57 8.80
N ALA A 70 8.67 19.17 7.93
CA ALA A 70 10.11 19.33 8.18
C ALA A 70 10.57 20.79 8.13
N ALA A 71 9.92 21.63 7.33
CA ALA A 71 10.22 23.06 7.21
C ALA A 71 9.69 23.91 8.38
N GLY A 72 8.92 23.32 9.31
CA GLY A 72 8.36 24.04 10.46
C GLY A 72 7.33 25.11 10.08
N VAL A 73 6.74 25.03 8.88
CA VAL A 73 5.71 25.97 8.43
C VAL A 73 4.43 25.67 9.22
N PRO A 74 3.96 26.59 10.11
CA PRO A 74 2.70 26.39 10.79
C PRO A 74 1.55 26.36 9.76
N PRO A 75 0.48 25.59 9.99
CA PRO A 75 -0.68 25.64 9.12
C PRO A 75 -1.19 27.09 9.08
N GLU A 76 -1.37 27.64 7.88
CA GLU A 76 -1.99 28.97 7.73
C GLU A 76 -3.34 28.97 8.44
N GLU A 77 -3.51 29.85 9.43
CA GLU A 77 -4.81 30.09 10.05
C GLU A 77 -5.77 30.56 8.96
N PRO A 78 -6.97 29.97 8.84
CA PRO A 78 -7.92 30.38 7.83
C PRO A 78 -8.32 31.84 8.08
N THR A 79 -7.93 32.72 7.17
CA THR A 79 -8.33 34.13 7.15
C THR A 79 -9.86 34.18 7.07
N SER A 80 -10.46 34.73 8.13
CA SER A 80 -11.90 34.85 8.32
C SER A 80 -12.56 35.85 7.38
#